data_AF-A0A349JZK1-F1
#
_entry.id   AF-A0A349JZK1-F1
#
_cell.length_a   1.000
_cell.length_b   1.000
_cell.length_c   1.000
_cell.angle_alpha   90.00
_cell.angle_beta   90.00
_cell.angle_gamma   90.00
#
_symmetry.space_group_name_H-M   'P 1'
#
loop_
_entity.id
_entity.type
_entity.pdbx_description
1 polymer ?
#
loop_
_entity_poly.entity_id
_entity_poly.type
_entity_poly.pdbx_seq_one_letter_code
_entity_poly.pdbx_strand_id
1 'polypeptide(L)' 'MHKGMVHVGRVPDGLVEAHARQQRLDQLRGRLEQAIAAENYEEAAGLRDEIHEIETSVVTQP' A
#
# COMPACT_ATOMS: atom_id res chain seq x y z
N MET A 1 0.45 6.92 -23.47
CA MET A 1 1.24 5.92 -22.71
C MET A 1 0.53 5.62 -21.39
N HIS A 2 -0.59 4.93 -21.43
CA HIS A 2 -1.30 4.48 -20.24
C HIS A 2 -1.35 2.96 -20.34
N LYS A 3 -0.49 2.27 -19.56
CA LYS A 3 -0.35 0.82 -19.61
C LYS A 3 -1.49 0.20 -18.83
N GLY A 4 -2.70 0.35 -19.38
CA GLY A 4 -3.83 -0.49 -19.01
C GLY A 4 -3.49 -1.91 -19.42
N MET A 5 -3.42 -2.79 -18.42
CA MET A 5 -3.64 -4.23 -18.49
C MET A 5 -2.79 -4.90 -17.42
N VAL A 6 -3.36 -5.04 -16.22
CA VAL A 6 -3.01 -6.15 -15.35
C VAL A 6 -4.21 -7.07 -15.39
N HIS A 7 -4.14 -8.06 -16.28
CA HIS A 7 -5.08 -9.17 -16.31
C HIS A 7 -4.86 -9.94 -15.00
N VAL A 8 -5.81 -9.83 -14.06
CA VAL A 8 -5.79 -10.60 -12.81
C VAL A 8 -6.16 -12.04 -13.16
N GLY A 9 -5.18 -12.78 -13.68
CA GLY A 9 -5.28 -14.21 -13.92
C GLY A 9 -5.38 -14.91 -12.57
N ARG A 10 -6.59 -15.39 -12.25
CA ARG A 10 -6.90 -16.47 -11.28
C ARG A 10 -5.83 -16.65 -10.18
N VAL A 11 -5.82 -15.73 -9.23
CA VAL A 11 -4.94 -15.83 -8.05
C VAL A 11 -5.60 -16.76 -7.03
N PRO A 12 -4.91 -17.81 -6.52
CA PRO A 12 -5.41 -18.61 -5.40
C PRO A 12 -5.68 -17.71 -4.19
N ASP A 13 -6.68 -18.05 -3.37
CA ASP A 13 -7.26 -17.22 -2.31
C ASP A 13 -6.19 -16.52 -1.42
N GLY A 14 -5.12 -17.24 -1.03
CA GLY A 14 -4.03 -16.67 -0.22
C GLY A 14 -3.12 -15.66 -0.94
N LEU A 15 -3.05 -15.66 -2.27
CA LEU A 15 -2.34 -14.64 -3.04
C LEU A 15 -3.19 -13.38 -3.29
N VAL A 16 -4.52 -13.49 -3.20
CA VAL A 16 -5.43 -12.33 -3.31
C VAL A 16 -5.25 -11.42 -2.10
N GLU A 17 -5.14 -11.97 -0.89
CA GLU A 17 -4.92 -11.18 0.32
C GLU A 17 -3.56 -10.45 0.31
N ALA A 18 -2.51 -11.14 -0.11
CA ALA A 18 -1.18 -10.54 -0.27
C ALA A 18 -1.20 -9.41 -1.32
N HIS A 19 -1.89 -9.62 -2.45
CA HIS A 19 -1.99 -8.62 -3.50
C HIS A 19 -2.83 -7.40 -3.07
N ALA A 20 -4.00 -7.63 -2.46
CA ALA A 20 -4.85 -6.56 -1.95
C ALA A 20 -4.13 -5.71 -0.89
N ARG A 21 -3.32 -6.35 -0.03
CA ARG A 21 -2.48 -5.65 0.96
C ARG A 21 -1.38 -4.82 0.30
N GLN A 22 -0.69 -5.37 -0.70
CA GLN A 22 0.30 -4.62 -1.50
C GLN A 22 -0.32 -3.41 -2.21
N GLN A 23 -1.51 -3.56 -2.79
CA GLN A 23 -2.23 -2.43 -3.40
C GLN A 23 -2.59 -1.36 -2.37
N ARG A 24 -2.96 -1.75 -1.14
CA ARG A 24 -3.25 -0.80 -0.06
C ARG A 24 -1.98 -0.04 0.37
N LEU A 25 -0.84 -0.72 0.48
CA LEU A 25 0.45 -0.08 0.76
C LEU A 25 0.84 0.93 -0.33
N ASP A 26 0.68 0.55 -1.59
CA ASP A 26 0.98 1.43 -2.73
C ASP A 26 0.11 2.70 -2.70
N GLN A 27 -1.20 2.54 -2.41
CA GLN A 27 -2.11 3.67 -2.23
C GLN A 27 -1.68 4.59 -1.08
N LEU A 28 -1.34 4.03 0.08
CA LEU A 28 -0.92 4.82 1.24
C LEU A 28 0.38 5.56 0.98
N ARG A 29 1.34 4.93 0.28
CA ARG A 29 2.58 5.59 -0.15
C ARG A 29 2.32 6.76 -1.09
N GLY A 30 1.42 6.60 -2.06
CA GLY A 30 1.02 7.71 -2.94
C GLY A 30 0.38 8.87 -2.17
N ARG A 31 -0.48 8.57 -1.18
CA ARG A 31 -1.08 9.60 -0.31
C ARG A 31 -0.04 10.27 0.59
N LEU A 32 0.95 9.53 1.08
CA LEU A 32 2.05 10.06 1.88
C LEU A 32 2.84 11.10 1.07
N GLU A 33 3.19 10.79 -0.17
CA GLU A 33 3.88 11.73 -1.06
C GLU A 33 3.04 12.99 -1.33
N GLN A 34 1.73 12.83 -1.52
CA GLN A 34 0.80 13.96 -1.68
C GLN A 34 0.73 14.83 -0.42
N ALA A 35 0.64 14.22 0.77
CA ALA A 35 0.62 14.93 2.05
C ALA A 35 1.93 15.70 2.28
N ILE A 36 3.08 15.10 1.95
CA ILE A 36 4.39 15.77 2.01
C ILE A 36 4.44 16.94 1.03
N ALA A 37 3.97 16.75 -0.21
CA ALA A 37 3.95 17.80 -1.22
C ALA A 37 3.01 18.96 -0.86
N ALA A 38 1.95 18.67 -0.11
CA ALA A 38 1.02 19.67 0.43
C ALA A 38 1.50 20.28 1.78
N GLU A 39 2.70 19.92 2.25
CA GLU A 39 3.26 20.36 3.53
C GLU A 39 2.41 19.94 4.76
N ASN A 40 1.53 18.95 4.58
CA ASN A 40 0.68 18.37 5.61
C ASN A 40 1.42 17.28 6.40
N TYR A 41 2.40 17.70 7.20
CA TYR A 41 3.26 16.76 7.94
C TYR A 41 2.52 15.93 9.00
N GLU A 42 1.43 16.45 9.55
CA GLU A 42 0.58 15.70 10.50
C GLU A 42 -0.08 14.51 9.81
N GLU A 43 -0.65 14.72 8.62
CA GLU A 43 -1.24 13.64 7.82
C GLU A 43 -0.17 12.67 7.32
N ALA A 44 0.99 13.19 6.88
CA ALA A 44 2.12 12.38 6.47
C ALA A 44 2.64 11.47 7.60
N ALA A 45 2.68 11.96 8.84
CA ALA A 45 3.08 11.15 9.99
C ALA A 45 2.10 9.98 10.21
N GLY A 46 0.78 10.26 10.21
CA GLY A 46 -0.25 9.22 10.36
C GLY A 46 -0.22 8.18 9.24
N LEU A 47 -0.04 8.62 7.98
CA LEU A 47 0.10 7.73 6.83
C LEU A 47 1.35 6.84 6.94
N ARG A 48 2.46 7.39 7.42
CA ARG A 48 3.70 6.62 7.62
C ARG A 48 3.53 5.55 8.70
N ASP A 49 2.87 5.89 9.80
CA ASP A 49 2.61 4.93 10.89
C ASP A 49 1.68 3.81 10.40
N GLU A 50 0.61 4.13 9.65
CA GLU A 50 -0.29 3.13 9.07
C GLU A 50 0.41 2.20 8.06
N ILE A 51 1.32 2.75 7.24
CA ILE A 51 2.18 1.93 6.35
C ILE A 51 3.05 0.98 7.19
N HIS A 52 3.65 1.48 8.26
CA HIS A 52 4.54 0.70 9.11
C HIS A 52 3.81 -0.42 9.86
N GLU A 53 2.58 -0.18 10.32
CA GLU A 53 1.75 -1.21 10.96
C GLU A 53 1.41 -2.35 9.98
N ILE A 54 1.07 -2.00 8.73
CA ILE A 54 0.75 -2.98 7.69
C ILE A 54 1.99 -3.78 7.28
N GLU A 55 3.15 -3.13 7.13
CA GLU A 55 4.43 -3.79 6.82
C GLU A 55 4.93 -4.67 7.99
N THR A 56 4.85 -4.20 9.23
CA THR A 56 5.25 -4.97 10.43
C THR A 56 4.39 -6.22 10.62
N SER A 57 3.08 -6.09 10.34
CA SER A 57 2.16 -7.24 10.35
C SER A 57 2.52 -8.30 9.31
N VAL A 58 3.30 -7.97 8.28
CA VAL A 58 3.79 -8.94 7.27
C VAL A 58 5.01 -9.72 7.76
N VAL A 59 5.90 -9.08 8.54
CA VAL A 59 7.15 -9.70 9.02
C VAL A 59 6.91 -10.83 10.03
N THR A 60 5.70 -10.93 10.59
CA THR A 60 5.35 -11.94 11.62
C THR A 60 4.76 -13.23 11.04
N GLN A 61 4.92 -13.50 9.74
CA GLN A 61 4.55 -14.81 9.17
C GLN A 61 5.77 -15.75 9.17
N PRO A 62 5.72 -16.91 9.88
CA PRO A 62 6.81 -17.88 9.95
C PRO A 62 7.04 -18.66 8.65
#